data_AF-A0A5S3RJL3-F1
#
_entry.id   AF-A0A5S3RJL3-F1
#
_cell.length_a   1.000
_cell.length_b   1.000
_cell.length_c   1.000
_cell.angle_alpha   90.00
_cell.angle_beta   90.00
_cell.angle_gamma   90.00
#
_symmetry.space_group_name_H-M   'P 1'
#
loop_
_entity.id
_entity.type
_entity.pdbx_description
1 polymer ?
#
loop_
_entity_poly.entity_id
_entity_poly.type
_entity_poly.pdbx_seq_one_letter_code
_entity_poly.pdbx_strand_id
1 'polypeptide(L)' 'IVLGLDNLADYTNATTYFGAIIGRFGNRIANGKFSLNGTDYQLATNDGDNHLHGGVQGFDKKVWTMVPFSTEN' A
#
# COMPACT_ATOMS: atom_id res chain seq x y z
N ILE A 1 7.61 -5.84 20.03
CA ILE A 1 8.82 -5.93 19.19
C ILE A 1 8.37 -6.06 17.75
N VAL A 2 8.94 -5.29 16.81
CA VAL A 2 8.61 -5.29 15.37
C VAL A 2 9.89 -5.19 14.54
N LEU A 3 9.82 -5.55 13.26
CA LEU A 3 10.90 -5.33 12.29
C LEU A 3 10.82 -3.92 11.71
N GLY A 4 11.97 -3.36 11.34
CA GLY A 4 12.08 -2.05 10.71
C GLY A 4 13.45 -1.86 10.04
N LEU A 5 13.55 -0.78 9.25
CA LEU A 5 14.78 -0.28 8.65
C LEU A 5 15.16 1.05 9.31
N ASP A 6 16.43 1.42 9.24
CA ASP A 6 16.97 2.58 9.98
C ASP A 6 16.64 3.91 9.30
N ASN A 7 16.58 3.95 7.96
CA ASN A 7 16.43 5.19 7.20
C ASN A 7 15.24 5.16 6.24
N LEU A 8 14.67 6.34 5.97
CA LEU A 8 13.59 6.50 4.99
C LEU A 8 13.97 5.97 3.59
N ALA A 9 15.21 6.23 3.16
CA ALA A 9 15.71 5.78 1.87
C ALA A 9 15.62 4.25 1.72
N ASP A 10 15.86 3.52 2.81
CA ASP A 10 15.81 2.07 2.83
C ASP A 10 14.37 1.58 2.65
N TYR A 11 13.39 2.22 3.29
CA TYR A 11 11.96 1.94 3.06
C TYR A 11 11.52 2.25 1.63
N THR A 12 12.00 3.36 1.04
CA THR A 12 11.60 3.75 -0.32
C THR A 12 12.16 2.83 -1.41
N ASN A 13 13.30 2.19 -1.15
CA ASN A 13 13.96 1.28 -2.09
C ASN A 13 13.66 -0.20 -1.80
N ALA A 14 13.09 -0.52 -0.63
CA ALA A 14 12.78 -1.88 -0.25
C ALA A 14 11.57 -2.44 -1.02
N THR A 15 11.56 -3.76 -1.16
CA THR A 15 10.39 -4.54 -1.62
C THR A 15 9.55 -5.07 -0.46
N THR A 16 9.98 -4.84 0.79
CA THR A 16 9.30 -5.27 2.01
C THR A 16 8.38 -4.19 2.56
N TYR A 17 7.23 -4.59 3.12
CA TYR A 17 6.18 -3.69 3.60
C TYR A 17 6.16 -3.49 5.14
N PHE A 18 7.32 -3.50 5.81
CA PHE A 18 7.37 -3.41 7.27
C PHE A 18 6.71 -2.11 7.78
N GLY A 19 5.71 -2.27 8.66
CA GLY A 19 5.01 -1.14 9.29
C GLY A 19 4.20 -0.23 8.36
N ALA A 20 4.09 -0.56 7.07
CA ALA A 20 3.47 0.31 6.08
C ALA A 20 1.94 0.33 6.16
N ILE A 21 1.34 1.48 5.84
CA ILE A 21 -0.11 1.59 5.57
C ILE A 21 -0.35 1.08 4.16
N ILE A 22 -0.97 -0.10 4.05
CA ILE A 22 -1.28 -0.71 2.77
C ILE A 22 -2.62 -0.23 2.25
N GLY A 23 -2.68 0.15 0.98
CA GLY A 23 -3.93 0.52 0.36
C GLY A 23 -3.79 1.11 -1.05
N ARG A 24 -4.89 1.28 -1.78
CA ARG A 24 -6.30 1.22 -1.29
C ARG A 24 -6.84 -0.18 -1.01
N PHE A 25 -6.20 -1.21 -1.53
CA PHE A 25 -6.56 -2.60 -1.28
C PHE A 25 -5.34 -3.37 -0.78
N GLY A 26 -5.51 -4.11 0.32
CA GLY A 26 -4.49 -5.00 0.85
C GLY A 26 -4.54 -6.38 0.20
N ASN A 27 -3.38 -6.97 -0.06
CA ASN A 27 -3.21 -8.24 -0.77
C ASN A 27 -3.54 -8.13 -2.27
N ARG A 28 -3.86 -9.27 -2.90
CA ARG A 28 -3.95 -9.43 -4.36
C ARG A 28 -5.37 -9.22 -4.87
N ILE A 29 -5.49 -8.52 -6.00
CA ILE A 29 -6.65 -8.59 -6.88
C ILE A 29 -6.22 -9.36 -8.13
N ALA A 30 -6.94 -10.46 -8.40
CA ALA A 30 -6.65 -11.36 -9.50
C ALA A 30 -6.66 -10.62 -10.84
N ASN A 31 -5.62 -10.80 -11.64
CA ASN A 31 -5.45 -10.14 -12.96
C ASN A 31 -5.49 -8.60 -12.90
N GLY A 32 -5.44 -8.00 -11.70
CA GLY A 32 -5.71 -6.59 -11.49
C GLY A 32 -7.10 -6.13 -11.93
N LYS A 33 -8.07 -7.04 -12.04
CA LYS A 33 -9.42 -6.75 -12.58
C LYS A 33 -10.49 -6.86 -11.51
N PHE A 34 -11.40 -5.91 -11.50
CA PHE A 34 -12.63 -6.00 -10.73
C PHE A 34 -13.74 -5.18 -11.39
N SER A 35 -14.99 -5.50 -11.06
CA SER A 35 -16.16 -4.75 -11.52
C SER A 35 -16.79 -4.01 -10.34
N LEU A 36 -17.20 -2.76 -10.55
CA LEU A 36 -17.93 -1.97 -9.57
C LEU A 36 -19.05 -1.21 -10.28
N ASN A 37 -20.28 -1.38 -9.80
CA ASN A 37 -21.49 -0.75 -10.38
C ASN A 37 -21.62 -0.97 -11.90
N GLY A 38 -21.34 -2.19 -12.36
CA GLY A 38 -21.42 -2.56 -13.78
C GLY A 38 -20.29 -1.99 -14.66
N THR A 39 -19.29 -1.33 -14.07
CA THR A 39 -18.09 -0.86 -14.78
C THR A 39 -16.91 -1.75 -14.44
N ASP A 40 -16.19 -2.22 -15.45
CA ASP A 40 -14.96 -3.00 -15.30
C ASP A 40 -13.75 -2.07 -15.20
N TYR A 41 -12.89 -2.34 -14.21
CA TYR A 41 -11.66 -1.60 -13.97
C TYR A 41 -10.46 -2.51 -14.12
N GLN A 42 -9.47 -2.03 -14.87
CA GLN A 42 -8.13 -2.60 -14.90
C GLN A 42 -7.21 -1.76 -14.02
N LEU A 43 -6.60 -2.39 -13.04
CA LEU A 43 -5.56 -1.83 -12.19
C LEU A 43 -4.18 -2.20 -12.72
N ALA A 44 -3.17 -1.42 -12.32
CA ALA A 44 -1.78 -1.77 -12.57
C ALA A 44 -1.44 -3.11 -11.88
N THR A 45 -0.80 -4.03 -12.59
CA THR A 45 -0.32 -5.28 -12.02
C THR A 45 1.15 -5.13 -11.64
N ASN A 46 1.51 -5.58 -10.43
CA ASN A 46 2.85 -5.40 -9.85
C ASN A 46 3.35 -6.66 -9.14
N ASP A 47 2.62 -7.76 -9.24
CA ASP A 47 2.98 -9.06 -8.73
C ASP A 47 2.50 -10.15 -9.70
N GLY A 48 3.29 -10.37 -10.75
CA GLY A 48 2.86 -11.11 -11.94
C GLY A 48 1.64 -10.45 -12.57
N ASP A 49 0.60 -11.24 -12.81
CA ASP A 49 -0.66 -10.75 -13.35
C ASP A 49 -1.53 -10.05 -12.30
N ASN A 50 -1.15 -10.03 -11.03
CA ASN A 50 -2.00 -9.52 -9.96
C ASN A 50 -1.67 -8.07 -9.58
N HIS A 51 -2.70 -7.38 -9.07
CA HIS A 51 -2.52 -6.10 -8.37
C HIS A 51 -2.32 -6.38 -6.88
N LEU A 52 -1.15 -6.01 -6.35
CA LEU A 52 -0.76 -6.27 -4.97
C LEU A 52 -0.63 -4.97 -4.19
N HIS A 53 -1.26 -4.91 -3.01
CA HIS A 53 -1.01 -3.89 -1.98
C HIS A 53 -1.19 -2.43 -2.45
N GLY A 54 -2.16 -2.18 -3.33
CA GLY A 54 -2.40 -0.85 -3.89
C GLY A 54 -1.58 -0.52 -5.14
N GLY A 55 -0.76 -1.46 -5.59
CA GLY A 55 -0.07 -1.42 -6.87
C GLY A 55 1.19 -0.56 -6.88
N VAL A 56 1.49 0.00 -8.05
CA VAL A 56 2.71 0.79 -8.27
C VAL A 56 2.78 2.03 -7.39
N GLN A 57 1.62 2.60 -7.01
CA GLN A 57 1.49 3.86 -6.28
C GLN A 57 0.56 3.70 -5.06
N GLY A 58 0.78 2.64 -4.28
CA GLY A 58 0.05 2.36 -3.05
C GLY A 58 0.26 3.40 -1.94
N PHE A 59 -0.51 3.28 -0.87
CA PHE A 59 -0.46 4.14 0.31
C PHE A 59 0.87 4.09 1.07
N ASP A 60 1.62 3.00 0.92
CA ASP A 60 2.97 2.80 1.42
C ASP A 60 3.97 3.79 0.82
N LYS A 61 3.65 4.37 -0.34
CA LYS A 61 4.52 5.31 -1.09
C LYS A 61 4.08 6.76 -0.96
N LYS A 62 3.16 7.07 -0.05
CA LYS A 62 2.65 8.44 0.15
C LYS A 62 3.21 9.03 1.43
N VAL A 63 3.55 10.31 1.38
CA VAL A 63 3.85 11.12 2.56
C VAL A 63 2.53 11.66 3.10
N TRP A 64 2.17 11.24 4.31
CA TRP A 64 0.90 11.60 4.93
C TRP A 64 1.05 12.86 5.79
N THR A 65 0.10 13.79 5.64
CA THR A 65 -0.04 14.90 6.58
C THR A 65 -0.76 14.39 7.83
N MET A 66 -0.10 14.49 8.98
CA MET A 66 -0.63 14.03 10.26
C MET A 66 -0.98 15.22 11.16
N VAL A 67 -2.03 15.08 11.95
CA VAL A 67 -2.41 16.04 13.00
C VAL A 67 -2.17 15.37 14.36
N PRO A 68 -1.55 16.04 15.34
CA PRO A 68 -1.35 15.47 16.67
C PRO A 68 -2.68 15.03 17.29
N PHE A 69 -2.67 13.88 17.95
CA PHE A 69 -3.78 13.37 18.73
C PHE A 69 -3.32 13.07 20.16
N SER A 70 -4.08 13.51 21.14
CA SER A 70 -3.86 13.22 22.55
C SER A 70 -5.20 12.91 23.22
N THR A 71 -5.24 11.87 24.05
CA THR A 71 -6.31 11.67 25.03
C THR A 71 -5.88 12.27 26.36
N GLU A 72 -6.82 12.79 27.14
CA GLU A 72 -6.55 13.09 28.55
C GLU A 72 -6.27 11.77 29.28
N ASN A 73 -5.25 11.77 30.15
CA ASN A 73 -4.91 10.64 31.02
C ASN A 73 -5.64 10.77 32.36
#